data_AF-A0AAV3WG70-F1
#
_entry.id   AF-A0AAV3WG70-F1
#
_cell.length_a   1.000
_cell.length_b   1.000
_cell.length_c   1.000
_cell.angle_alpha   90.00
_cell.angle_beta   90.00
_cell.angle_gamma   90.00
#
_symmetry.space_group_name_H-M   'P 1'
#
loop_
_entity.id
_entity.type
_entity.pdbx_description
1 polymer ?
#
loop_
_entity_poly.entity_id
_entity_poly.type
_entity_poly.pdbx_seq_one_letter_code
_entity_poly.pdbx_strand_id
1 'polypeptide(L)' 'MKAISYIDGMDHGFQNPLVDIEKAMPSLKDRDLLVRIKAISVNPVETKVRRNPVAVATRVS' A
#
# COMPACT_ATOMS: atom_id res chain seq x y z
N MET A 1 9.74 8.36 -6.45
CA MET A 1 9.45 7.03 -6.98
C MET A 1 7.96 6.93 -7.11
N LYS A 2 7.48 6.52 -8.28
CA LYS A 2 6.05 6.37 -8.55
C LYS A 2 5.46 5.27 -7.69
N ALA A 3 4.30 5.53 -7.11
CA ALA A 3 3.54 4.59 -6.31
C ALA A 3 2.04 4.83 -6.51
N ILE A 4 1.24 3.82 -6.16
CA ILE A 4 -0.23 3.90 -6.16
C ILE A 4 -0.71 3.84 -4.71
N SER A 5 -1.63 4.74 -4.35
CA SER A 5 -2.24 4.80 -3.01
C SER A 5 -3.77 4.86 -3.10
N TYR A 6 -4.44 4.82 -1.96
CA TYR A 6 -5.86 5.14 -1.79
C TYR A 6 -6.03 6.25 -0.75
N ILE A 7 -7.21 6.88 -0.71
CA ILE A 7 -7.56 7.95 0.24
C ILE A 7 -8.40 7.34 1.36
N ASP A 8 -7.95 7.45 2.61
CA ASP A 8 -8.71 6.91 3.74
C ASP A 8 -9.97 7.75 4.04
N GLY A 9 -11.04 7.11 4.53
CA GLY A 9 -12.25 7.81 5.00
C GLY A 9 -13.28 8.27 3.95
N MET A 10 -13.21 7.81 2.70
CA MET A 10 -14.32 8.04 1.74
C MET A 10 -15.45 7.03 1.96
N ASP A 11 -16.46 7.51 2.66
CA ASP A 11 -17.62 6.76 3.09
C ASP A 11 -18.62 6.56 1.93
N HIS A 12 -19.26 5.38 1.90
CA HIS A 12 -20.49 5.03 1.16
C HIS A 12 -20.49 4.53 -0.31
N GLY A 13 -19.40 4.06 -0.94
CA GLY A 13 -19.62 3.45 -2.27
C GLY A 13 -18.48 2.77 -3.01
N PHE A 14 -17.41 2.33 -2.34
CA PHE A 14 -16.20 1.87 -3.04
C PHE A 14 -15.64 2.93 -4.03
N GLN A 15 -15.97 4.20 -3.82
CA GLN A 15 -15.42 5.33 -4.56
C GLN A 15 -14.10 5.79 -3.96
N ASN A 16 -13.26 4.86 -3.50
CA ASN A 16 -11.93 5.21 -3.04
C ASN A 16 -10.95 5.03 -4.20
N PRO A 17 -10.68 6.08 -5.01
CA PRO A 17 -9.87 5.94 -6.21
C PRO A 17 -8.47 5.50 -5.84
N LEU A 18 -7.90 4.64 -6.67
CA LEU A 18 -6.46 4.46 -6.68
C LEU A 18 -5.84 5.69 -7.34
N VAL A 19 -4.87 6.30 -6.66
CA VAL A 19 -4.23 7.55 -7.10
C VAL A 19 -2.73 7.36 -7.27
N ASP A 20 -2.18 7.95 -8.32
CA ASP A 20 -0.74 8.06 -8.52
C ASP A 20 -0.15 9.06 -7.53
N ILE A 21 0.95 8.67 -6.89
CA ILE A 21 1.72 9.53 -5.98
C ILE A 21 3.22 9.39 -6.23
N GLU A 22 3.97 10.40 -5.81
CA GLU A 22 5.43 10.33 -5.70
C GLU A 22 5.83 10.09 -4.24
N LYS A 23 6.77 9.17 -4.02
CA LYS A 23 7.39 8.91 -2.71
C LYS A 23 8.91 8.98 -2.78
N ALA A 24 9.56 9.31 -1.67
CA ALA A 24 11.01 9.16 -1.55
C ALA A 24 11.42 7.69 -1.76
N MET A 25 12.61 7.46 -2.32
CA MET A 25 13.17 6.11 -2.38
C MET A 25 13.45 5.63 -0.94
N PRO A 26 13.04 4.41 -0.55
CA PRO A 26 13.26 3.93 0.81
C PRO A 26 14.74 3.68 1.08
N SER A 27 15.17 3.91 2.32
CA SER A 27 16.45 3.42 2.84
C SER A 27 16.30 2.00 3.38
N LEU A 28 17.35 1.20 3.26
CA LEU A 28 17.36 -0.18 3.73
C LEU A 28 17.79 -0.26 5.19
N LYS A 29 17.13 -1.11 5.98
CA LYS A 29 17.62 -1.58 7.28
C LYS A 29 18.30 -2.94 7.12
N ASP A 30 18.86 -3.43 8.22
CA ASP A 30 19.45 -4.77 8.26
C ASP A 30 18.42 -5.83 7.83
N ARG A 31 18.82 -6.67 6.87
CA ARG A 31 18.03 -7.77 6.26
C ARG A 31 16.89 -7.34 5.32
N ASP A 32 16.77 -6.06 4.96
CA ASP A 32 15.86 -5.62 3.90
C ASP A 32 16.47 -5.83 2.50
N LEU A 33 15.61 -5.97 1.48
CA LEU A 33 16.00 -5.96 0.07
C LEU A 33 15.28 -4.84 -0.69
N LEU A 34 16.03 -4.03 -1.44
CA LEU A 34 15.44 -3.05 -2.37
C LEU A 34 15.14 -3.73 -3.71
N VAL A 35 13.86 -3.96 -3.99
CA VAL A 35 13.41 -4.63 -5.21
C VAL A 35 12.84 -3.62 -6.21
N ARG A 36 13.31 -3.68 -7.46
CA ARG A 36 12.71 -2.92 -8.57
C ARG A 36 11.52 -3.70 -9.13
N ILE A 37 10.31 -3.22 -8.84
CA ILE A 37 9.06 -3.84 -9.28
C ILE A 37 8.91 -3.71 -10.81
N LYS A 38 8.63 -4.83 -11.49
CA LYS A 38 8.31 -4.87 -12.93
C LYS A 38 6.84 -5.11 -13.22
N ALA A 39 6.17 -5.88 -12.37
CA ALA A 39 4.75 -6.22 -12.45
C ALA A 39 4.23 -6.58 -11.06
N ILE A 40 2.91 -6.50 -10.88
CA ILE A 40 2.18 -6.90 -9.66
C ILE A 40 0.94 -7.69 -10.05
N SER A 41 0.42 -8.50 -9.11
CA SER A 41 -0.90 -9.11 -9.20
C SER A 41 -1.87 -8.41 -8.25
N VAL A 42 -3.17 -8.64 -8.44
CA VAL A 42 -4.22 -8.23 -7.51
C VAL A 42 -4.87 -9.49 -6.95
N ASN A 43 -5.02 -9.55 -5.62
CA ASN A 43 -5.62 -10.67 -4.92
C ASN A 43 -6.88 -10.19 -4.14
N PRO A 44 -7.64 -11.10 -3.51
CA PRO A 44 -8.78 -10.72 -2.68
C PRO A 44 -8.43 -9.93 -1.42
N VAL A 45 -7.18 -9.97 -0.95
CA VAL A 45 -6.77 -9.25 0.27
C VAL A 45 -6.70 -7.75 0.04
N GLU A 46 -6.31 -7.31 -1.15
CA GLU A 46 -6.16 -5.89 -1.49
C GLU A 46 -7.51 -5.16 -1.42
N THR A 47 -8.61 -5.79 -1.86
CA THR A 47 -9.96 -5.20 -1.75
C THR A 47 -10.46 -5.20 -0.31
N LYS A 48 -10.09 -6.21 0.50
CA LYS A 48 -10.43 -6.27 1.93
C LYS A 48 -9.74 -5.15 2.71
N VAL A 49 -8.43 -4.97 2.51
CA VAL A 49 -7.64 -3.91 3.17
C VAL A 49 -8.14 -2.52 2.80
N ARG A 50 -8.54 -2.30 1.54
CA ARG A 50 -9.12 -1.01 1.10
C ARG A 50 -10.51 -0.74 1.67
N ARG A 51 -11.29 -1.79 1.97
CA ARG A 51 -12.64 -1.66 2.54
C ARG A 51 -12.61 -1.49 4.05
N ASN A 52 -11.78 -2.28 4.73
CA ASN A 52 -11.54 -2.24 6.17
C ASN A 52 -10.03 -2.31 6.38
N PRO A 53 -9.35 -1.19 6.72
CA PRO A 53 -7.92 -1.21 6.98
C PRO A 53 -7.64 -2.22 8.09
N VAL A 54 -6.98 -3.32 7.74
CA VAL A 54 -6.51 -4.27 8.76
C VAL A 54 -5.41 -3.56 9.51
N ALA A 55 -5.57 -3.38 10.82
CA ALA A 55 -4.51 -2.83 11.66
C ALA A 55 -3.25 -3.68 11.46
N VAL A 56 -2.22 -3.11 10.85
CA VAL A 56 -0.91 -3.76 10.78
C VAL A 56 -0.37 -3.75 12.19
N ALA A 57 -0.33 -4.93 12.84
CA ALA A 57 0.33 -5.07 14.11
C ALA A 57 1.80 -4.67 13.91
N THR A 58 2.18 -3.52 14.48
CA THR A 58 3.57 -3.10 14.54
C THR A 58 4.34 -4.22 15.23
N ARG A 59 5.17 -4.95 14.48
CA ARG A 59 6.20 -5.77 15.12
C ARG A 59 7.14 -4.78 15.79
N VAL A 60 7.00 -4.67 17.11
CA VAL A 60 8.01 -4.06 17.97
C VAL A 60 9.23 -4.97 17.87
N SER A 61 10.29 -4.45 17.28
CA SER A 61 11.62 -5.03 17.34
C SER A 61 12.21 -4.81 18.72
#